data_AF-A0AAE5CSM0-F1
#
_entry.id   AF-A0AAE5CSM0-F1
#
_cell.length_a   1.000
_cell.length_b   1.000
_cell.length_c   1.000
_cell.angle_alpha   90.00
_cell.angle_beta   90.00
_cell.angle_gamma   90.00
#
_symmetry.space_group_name_H-M   'P 1'
#
loop_
_entity.id
_entity.type
_entity.pdbx_description
1 polymer ?
#
loop_
_entity_poly.entity_id
_entity_poly.type
_entity_poly.pdbx_seq_one_letter_code
_entity_poly.pdbx_strand_id
1 'polypeptide(L)'
;MSKTARYIAFSAILVASFLTVINTNMIRVASPHLQETLDVNYSNLSWVFNSYQIAYAVLLPVFGQIGDKFGRRQCLVAGIAVFALGALLGGFAWDFTSLVTFRTLQAVGAAATTHW
;
A
#
# COMPACT_ATOMS: atom_id res chain seq x y z
N MET A 1 -12.10 -21.30 -15.40
CA MET A 1 -11.78 -21.21 -13.96
C MET A 1 -12.92 -21.82 -13.17
N SER A 2 -12.64 -22.81 -12.30
CA SER A 2 -13.64 -23.41 -11.40
C SER A 2 -14.32 -22.32 -10.56
N LYS A 3 -15.65 -22.39 -10.36
CA LYS A 3 -16.43 -21.40 -9.59
C LYS A 3 -15.79 -21.11 -8.22
N THR A 4 -15.26 -22.14 -7.55
CA THR A 4 -14.57 -22.05 -6.25
C THR A 4 -13.32 -21.16 -6.30
N ALA A 5 -12.52 -21.26 -7.37
CA ALA A 5 -11.33 -20.43 -7.53
C ALA A 5 -11.66 -18.94 -7.73
N ARG A 6 -12.83 -18.65 -8.33
CA ARG A 6 -13.34 -17.28 -8.50
C ARG A 6 -13.76 -16.67 -7.16
N TYR A 7 -14.44 -17.43 -6.30
CA TYR A 7 -14.83 -16.97 -4.96
C TYR A 7 -13.61 -16.75 -4.05
N ILE A 8 -12.60 -17.62 -4.11
CA ILE A 8 -11.35 -17.46 -3.34
C ILE A 8 -10.59 -16.20 -3.78
N ALA A 9 -10.50 -15.94 -5.09
CA ALA A 9 -9.87 -14.73 -5.58
C ALA A 9 -10.63 -13.47 -5.13
N PHE A 10 -11.97 -13.52 -5.15
CA PHE A 10 -12.81 -12.40 -4.72
C PHE A 10 -12.66 -12.11 -3.22
N SER A 11 -12.68 -13.13 -2.36
CA SER A 11 -12.48 -12.96 -0.93
C SER A 11 -11.07 -12.45 -0.61
N ALA A 12 -10.04 -12.93 -1.30
CA ALA A 12 -8.67 -12.45 -1.13
C ALA A 12 -8.54 -10.94 -1.47
N ILE A 13 -9.16 -10.48 -2.57
CA ILE A 13 -9.16 -9.06 -2.96
C ILE A 13 -9.92 -8.20 -1.94
N LEU A 14 -11.06 -8.70 -1.43
CA LEU A 14 -11.84 -8.03 -0.39
C LEU A 14 -11.02 -7.84 0.89
N VAL A 15 -10.37 -8.91 1.37
CA VAL A 15 -9.52 -8.87 2.56
C VAL A 15 -8.33 -7.95 2.34
N ALA A 16 -7.66 -8.03 1.20
CA ALA A 16 -6.55 -7.15 0.87
C ALA A 16 -6.98 -5.67 0.88
N SER A 17 -8.10 -5.34 0.23
CA SER A 17 -8.65 -3.97 0.18
C SER A 17 -9.00 -3.47 1.58
N PHE A 18 -9.61 -4.31 2.40
CA PHE A 18 -9.95 -3.98 3.78
C PHE A 18 -8.72 -3.72 4.64
N LEU A 19 -7.70 -4.58 4.54
CA LEU A 19 -6.42 -4.40 5.23
C LEU A 19 -5.71 -3.12 4.80
N THR A 20 -5.82 -2.71 3.53
CA THR A 20 -5.28 -1.44 3.04
C THR A 20 -5.91 -0.23 3.73
N VAL A 21 -7.24 -0.25 3.89
CA VAL A 21 -7.96 0.80 4.60
C VAL A 21 -7.56 0.84 6.08
N ILE A 22 -7.43 -0.32 6.72
CA ILE A 22 -6.96 -0.38 8.12
C ILE A 22 -5.55 0.21 8.25
N ASN A 23 -4.61 -0.21 7.42
CA ASN A 23 -3.22 0.25 7.49
C ASN A 23 -3.07 1.77 7.27
N THR A 24 -3.89 2.36 6.40
CA THR A 24 -3.88 3.82 6.19
C THR A 24 -4.46 4.59 7.38
N ASN A 25 -5.46 4.03 8.06
CA ASN A 25 -6.02 4.60 9.29
C ASN A 25 -5.13 4.38 10.52
N MET A 26 -4.40 3.27 10.59
CA MET A 26 -3.50 2.95 11.71
C MET A 26 -2.49 4.06 11.99
N ILE A 27 -1.87 4.66 10.96
CA ILE A 27 -0.93 5.77 11.16
C ILE A 27 -1.62 7.02 11.69
N ARG A 28 -2.88 7.28 11.29
CA ARG A 28 -3.64 8.42 11.83
C ARG A 28 -3.88 8.26 13.32
N VAL A 29 -4.23 7.05 13.76
CA VAL A 29 -4.41 6.72 15.18
C VAL A 29 -3.08 6.73 15.93
N ALA A 30 -2.01 6.21 15.32
CA ALA A 30 -0.68 6.14 15.91
C ALA A 30 0.10 7.47 15.81
N SER A 31 -0.46 8.52 15.20
CA SER A 31 0.27 9.79 14.97
C SER A 31 0.83 10.41 16.26
N PRO A 32 0.12 10.46 17.40
CA PRO A 32 0.69 11.00 18.64
C PRO A 32 1.90 10.20 19.10
N HIS A 33 1.82 8.88 19.01
CA HIS A 33 2.91 7.97 19.39
C HIS A 33 4.10 8.06 18.42
N LEU A 34 3.84 8.26 17.13
CA LEU A 34 4.89 8.50 16.13
C LEU A 34 5.59 9.84 16.36
N GLN A 35 4.89 10.90 16.81
CA GLN A 35 5.53 12.17 17.18
C GLN A 35 6.48 11.99 18.36
N GLU A 36 6.03 11.28 19.40
CA GLU A 36 6.79 11.07 20.62
C GLU A 36 8.00 10.14 20.40
N THR A 37 7.83 9.07 19.62
CA THR A 37 8.88 8.05 19.44
C THR A 37 9.95 8.46 18.43
N LEU A 38 9.58 9.26 17.42
CA LEU A 38 10.47 9.65 16.33
C LEU A 38 10.90 11.13 16.42
N ASP A 39 10.45 11.86 17.45
CA ASP A 39 10.70 13.29 17.67
C ASP A 39 10.39 14.15 16.43
N VAL A 40 9.25 13.89 15.79
CA VAL A 40 8.88 14.50 14.50
C VAL A 40 7.74 15.50 14.63
N ASN A 41 7.90 16.63 13.95
CA ASN A 41 6.92 17.71 13.91
C ASN A 41 5.70 17.39 13.03
N TYR A 42 4.58 18.09 13.22
CA TYR A 42 3.31 17.86 12.51
C TYR A 42 3.43 17.90 10.97
N SER A 43 4.31 18.76 10.44
CA SER A 43 4.60 18.84 9.01
C SER A 43 5.18 17.55 8.44
N ASN A 44 6.03 16.85 9.20
CA ASN A 44 6.66 15.63 8.74
C ASN A 44 5.63 14.49 8.70
N LEU A 45 4.76 14.37 9.71
CA LEU A 45 3.64 13.43 9.69
C LEU A 45 2.71 13.64 8.49
N SER A 46 2.41 14.90 8.16
CA SER A 46 1.64 15.24 6.96
C SER A 46 2.32 14.72 5.69
N TRP A 47 3.65 14.79 5.63
CA TRP A 47 4.44 14.21 4.55
C TRP A 47 4.36 12.67 4.47
N VAL A 48 4.25 11.95 5.59
CA VAL A 48 4.04 10.49 5.57
C VAL A 48 2.73 10.12 4.88
N PHE A 49 1.67 10.90 5.09
CA PHE A 49 0.40 10.68 4.40
C PHE A 49 0.47 11.07 2.92
N ASN A 50 1.03 12.26 2.63
CA ASN A 50 1.07 12.80 1.28
C ASN A 50 1.99 12.01 0.35
N SER A 51 3.14 11.54 0.85
CA SER A 51 4.09 10.74 0.05
C SER A 51 3.44 9.48 -0.50
N TYR A 52 2.67 8.74 0.32
CA TYR A 52 1.89 7.59 -0.13
C TYR A 52 0.89 7.96 -1.22
N GLN A 53 0.13 9.05 -1.03
CA GLN A 53 -0.89 9.49 -1.98
C GLN A 53 -0.28 9.94 -3.32
N ILE A 54 0.82 10.69 -3.28
CA ILE A 54 1.53 11.16 -4.48
C ILE A 54 2.10 9.96 -5.24
N ALA A 55 2.79 9.05 -4.55
CA ALA A 55 3.35 7.85 -5.17
C ALA A 55 2.24 6.99 -5.80
N TYR A 56 1.15 6.78 -5.07
CA TYR A 56 0.01 6.02 -5.56
C TYR A 56 -0.62 6.68 -6.80
N ALA A 57 -0.85 8.00 -6.79
CA ALA A 57 -1.45 8.73 -7.90
C ALA A 57 -0.60 8.68 -9.17
N VAL A 58 0.73 8.80 -9.04
CA VAL A 58 1.66 8.74 -10.18
C VAL A 58 1.79 7.33 -10.74
N LEU A 59 1.75 6.32 -9.87
CA LEU A 59 1.93 4.92 -10.28
C LEU A 59 0.66 4.28 -10.82
N LEU A 60 -0.52 4.81 -10.47
CA LEU A 60 -1.81 4.30 -10.94
C LEU A 60 -1.89 4.16 -12.48
N PRO A 61 -1.59 5.20 -13.29
CA PRO A 61 -1.63 5.09 -14.75
C PRO A 61 -0.51 4.17 -15.30
N VAL A 62 0.66 4.14 -14.64
CA VAL A 62 1.80 3.30 -15.03
C VAL A 62 1.42 1.82 -14.91
N PHE A 63 0.83 1.42 -13.78
CA PHE A 63 0.39 0.05 -13.57
C PHE A 63 -0.83 -0.34 -14.40
N GLY A 64 -1.67 0.62 -14.81
CA GLY A 64 -2.71 0.40 -15.82
C GLY A 64 -2.11 -0.10 -17.14
N GLN A 65 -1.10 0.60 -17.65
CA GLN A 65 -0.41 0.20 -18.90
C GLN A 65 0.34 -1.14 -18.78
N ILE A 66 0.94 -1.42 -17.62
CA ILE A 66 1.62 -2.69 -17.35
C ILE A 66 0.61 -3.84 -17.27
N GLY A 67 -0.54 -3.62 -16.62
CA GLY A 67 -1.63 -4.59 -16.53
C GLY A 67 -2.21 -4.99 -17.88
N ASP A 68 -2.34 -4.03 -18.79
CA ASP A 68 -2.82 -4.25 -20.16
C ASP A 68 -1.82 -5.07 -21.00
N LYS A 69 -0.51 -4.87 -20.80
CA LYS A 69 0.55 -5.59 -21.53
C LYS A 69 0.86 -6.99 -20.98
N PHE A 70 0.96 -7.14 -19.66
CA PHE A 70 1.43 -8.37 -19.00
C PHE A 70 0.29 -9.25 -18.46
N GLY A 71 -0.94 -8.78 -18.53
CA GLY A 71 -2.12 -9.52 -18.10
C GLY A 71 -2.51 -9.24 -16.64
N ARG A 72 -3.75 -8.80 -16.46
CA ARG A 72 -4.37 -8.38 -15.19
C ARG A 72 -4.13 -9.33 -14.01
N ARG A 73 -4.12 -10.65 -14.23
CA ARG A 73 -3.95 -11.63 -13.14
C ARG A 73 -2.54 -11.59 -12.55
N GLN A 74 -1.50 -11.42 -13.37
CA GLN A 74 -0.12 -11.39 -12.88
C GLN A 74 0.17 -10.08 -12.13
N CYS A 75 -0.32 -8.94 -12.64
CA CYS A 75 -0.22 -7.66 -11.95
C CYS A 75 -0.93 -7.66 -10.60
N LEU A 76 -2.13 -8.25 -10.52
CA LEU A 76 -2.88 -8.38 -9.28
C LEU A 76 -2.09 -9.15 -8.21
N VAL A 77 -1.52 -10.31 -8.56
CA VAL A 77 -0.77 -11.15 -7.61
C VAL A 77 0.55 -10.49 -7.20
N ALA A 78 1.29 -9.91 -8.15
CA ALA A 78 2.52 -9.18 -7.86
C ALA A 78 2.27 -7.95 -6.98
N GLY A 79 1.20 -7.19 -7.26
CA GLY A 79 0.79 -6.03 -6.48
C GLY A 79 0.46 -6.38 -5.03
N ILE A 80 -0.30 -7.45 -4.80
CA ILE A 80 -0.61 -7.94 -3.45
C ILE A 80 0.67 -8.31 -2.70
N ALA A 81 1.62 -8.98 -3.34
CA ALA A 81 2.89 -9.36 -2.71
C ALA A 81 3.71 -8.14 -2.29
N VAL A 82 3.86 -7.15 -3.19
CA VAL A 82 4.59 -5.89 -2.89
C VAL A 82 3.87 -5.10 -1.80
N PHE A 83 2.54 -5.02 -1.84
CA PHE A 83 1.73 -4.33 -0.84
C PHE A 83 1.91 -4.94 0.56
N ALA A 84 1.84 -6.28 0.65
CA ALA A 84 2.00 -6.99 1.91
C ALA A 84 3.42 -6.83 2.48
N LEU A 85 4.45 -6.88 1.64
CA LEU A 85 5.84 -6.63 2.06
C LEU A 85 6.02 -5.19 2.57
N GLY A 86 5.50 -4.20 1.85
CA GLY A 86 5.53 -2.81 2.30
C GLY A 86 4.79 -2.59 3.62
N ALA A 87 3.67 -3.29 3.84
CA ALA A 87 2.93 -3.24 5.11
C ALA A 87 3.73 -3.80 6.28
N LEU A 88 4.37 -4.96 6.08
CA LEU A 88 5.21 -5.58 7.10
C LEU A 88 6.40 -4.68 7.44
N LEU A 89 7.11 -4.19 6.43
CA LEU A 89 8.25 -3.30 6.63
C LEU A 89 7.85 -1.99 7.33
N GLY A 90 6.68 -1.43 6.99
CA GLY A 90 6.15 -0.24 7.66
C GLY A 90 5.90 -0.43 9.16
N GLY A 91 5.59 -1.65 9.61
CA GLY A 91 5.45 -1.98 11.04
C GLY A 91 6.79 -2.03 11.79
N PHE A 92 7.90 -2.22 11.08
CA PHE A 92 9.26 -2.25 11.63
C PHE A 92 10.05 -0.95 11.34
N ALA A 93 9.36 0.12 10.95
CA ALA A 93 10.02 1.39 10.68
C ALA A 93 10.69 1.95 11.94
N TRP A 94 11.96 2.36 11.81
CA TRP A 94 12.80 2.81 12.92
C TRP A 94 13.06 4.32 12.90
N ASP A 95 12.81 4.98 11.77
CA ASP A 95 12.95 6.42 11.61
C ASP A 95 11.87 6.96 10.65
N PHE A 96 11.78 8.29 10.55
CA PHE A 96 10.84 8.95 9.64
C PHE A 96 11.05 8.56 8.17
N THR A 97 12.31 8.48 7.74
CA THR A 97 12.69 8.25 6.34
C THR A 97 12.35 6.83 5.88
N SER A 98 12.59 5.83 6.73
CA SER A 98 12.25 4.43 6.54
C SER A 98 10.74 4.24 6.48
N LEU A 99 9.98 4.91 7.36
CA LEU A 99 8.52 4.89 7.32
C LEU A 99 7.99 5.42 5.97
N VAL A 100 8.52 6.56 5.50
CA VAL A 100 8.16 7.13 4.19
C VAL A 100 8.58 6.19 3.04
N THR A 101 9.77 5.62 3.11
CA THR A 101 10.29 4.72 2.07
C THR A 101 9.44 3.45 1.94
N PHE A 102 9.13 2.81 3.07
CA PHE A 102 8.27 1.62 3.10
C PHE A 102 6.84 1.94 2.68
N ARG A 103 6.33 3.13 3.00
CA ARG A 103 5.04 3.63 2.50
C ARG A 103 5.04 3.84 1.00
N THR A 104 6.12 4.36 0.45
CA THR A 104 6.28 4.56 -0.99
C THR A 104 6.30 3.20 -1.70
N LEU A 105 7.03 2.22 -1.15
CA LEU A 105 7.02 0.83 -1.63
C LEU A 105 5.63 0.20 -1.56
N GLN A 106 4.90 0.44 -0.48
CA GLN A 106 3.53 -0.05 -0.33
C GLN A 106 2.58 0.58 -1.36
N ALA A 107 2.74 1.87 -1.68
CA ALA A 107 1.95 2.55 -2.71
C ALA A 107 2.16 1.94 -4.10
N VAL A 108 3.37 1.44 -4.40
CA VAL A 108 3.66 0.68 -5.63
C VAL A 108 2.79 -0.57 -5.72
N GLY A 109 2.75 -1.36 -4.63
CA GLY A 109 1.90 -2.55 -4.56
C GLY A 109 0.42 -2.22 -4.68
N ALA A 110 -0.05 -1.16 -4.00
CA ALA A 110 -1.43 -0.72 -4.07
C ALA A 110 -1.83 -0.32 -5.50
N ALA A 111 -1.01 0.48 -6.19
CA ALA A 111 -1.29 0.93 -7.56
C ALA A 111 -1.36 -0.25 -8.55
N ALA A 112 -0.51 -1.26 -8.38
CA ALA A 112 -0.54 -2.49 -9.17
C ALA A 112 -1.82 -3.32 -8.98
N THR A 113 -2.47 -3.21 -7.81
CA THR A 113 -3.74 -3.89 -7.55
C THR A 113 -4.95 -3.12 -8.08
N THR A 114 -4.99 -1.79 -8.04
CA THR A 114 -6.27 -1.08 -8.23
C THR A 114 -6.78 -1.02 -9.66
N HIS A 115 -5.92 -1.09 -10.68
CA HIS A 115 -6.36 -0.95 -12.06
C HIS A 115 -6.77 -2.32 -12.65
N TRP A 116 -8.05 -2.47 -12.97
CA TRP A 116 -8.63 -3.62 -13.67
C TRP A 116 -9.40 -3.18 -14.89
#